data_AF-A0A0G1RLZ1-F1
#
_entry.id   AF-A0A0G1RLZ1-F1
#
_cell.length_a   1.000
_cell.length_b   1.000
_cell.length_c   1.000
_cell.angle_alpha   90.00
_cell.angle_beta   90.00
_cell.angle_gamma   90.00
#
_symmetry.space_group_name_H-M   'P 1'
#
loop_
_entity.id
_entity.type
_entity.pdbx_description
1 polymer ?
#
loop_
_entity_poly.entity_id
_entity_poly.type
_entity_poly.pdbx_seq_one_letter_code
_entity_poly.pdbx_strand_id
1 'polypeptide(L)'
;MKSIYKILLIAFLLRVFLAFLVWHGDVNNHIDWGIRFWEYGPKEFYSANVWSFTWPNQPPGTMYLFAGIRKLFELLFSVFWFLNLKIPAFPSNIMFFLETNLYPALLKLPWELLT
;
A
#
# COMPACT_ATOMS: atom_id res chain seq x y z
N MET A 1 0.41 -7.70 32.28
CA MET A 1 1.18 -7.86 31.02
C MET A 1 0.43 -8.62 29.91
N LYS A 2 -0.22 -9.77 30.12
CA LYS A 2 -0.97 -10.48 29.02
C LYS A 2 -2.11 -9.66 28.37
N SER A 3 -2.63 -8.65 29.07
CA SER A 3 -3.73 -7.80 28.56
C SER A 3 -3.28 -6.81 27.49
N ILE A 4 -2.09 -6.18 27.61
CA ILE A 4 -1.66 -5.15 26.66
C ILE A 4 -1.39 -5.73 25.27
N TYR A 5 -0.79 -6.93 25.19
CA TYR A 5 -0.57 -7.60 23.91
C TYR A 5 -1.87 -7.96 23.20
N LYS A 6 -2.93 -8.32 23.96
CA LYS A 6 -4.25 -8.55 23.38
C LYS A 6 -4.85 -7.27 22.82
N ILE A 7 -4.74 -6.16 23.55
CA ILE A 7 -5.22 -4.85 23.08
C ILE A 7 -4.48 -4.43 21.81
N LEU A 8 -3.15 -4.53 21.81
CA LEU A 8 -2.33 -4.20 20.64
C LEU A 8 -2.67 -5.08 19.43
N LEU A 9 -2.87 -6.39 19.65
CA LEU A 9 -3.28 -7.31 18.58
C LEU A 9 -4.67 -6.95 18.03
N ILE A 10 -5.65 -6.71 18.90
CA ILE A 10 -7.00 -6.32 18.49
C ILE A 10 -6.97 -5.00 17.72
N ALA A 11 -6.23 -4.01 18.21
CA ALA A 11 -6.08 -2.72 17.55
C ALA A 11 -5.40 -2.87 16.17
N PHE A 12 -4.36 -3.69 16.07
CA PHE A 12 -3.70 -3.98 14.81
C PHE A 12 -4.62 -4.68 13.81
N LEU A 13 -5.36 -5.72 14.23
CA LEU A 13 -6.31 -6.43 13.37
C LEU A 13 -7.44 -5.52 12.90
N LEU A 14 -7.96 -4.66 13.79
CA LEU A 14 -8.97 -3.68 13.44
C LEU A 14 -8.44 -2.69 12.40
N ARG A 15 -7.20 -2.20 12.55
CA ARG A 15 -6.56 -1.32 11.57
C ARG A 15 -6.39 -2.00 10.22
N VAL A 16 -5.89 -3.23 10.19
CA VAL A 16 -5.78 -4.02 8.95
C VAL A 16 -7.14 -4.18 8.28
N PHE A 17 -8.20 -4.44 9.03
CA PHE A 17 -9.56 -4.55 8.49
C PHE A 17 -10.07 -3.20 7.93
N LEU A 18 -9.90 -2.10 8.67
CA LEU A 18 -10.35 -0.77 8.27
C LEU A 18 -9.60 -0.24 7.03
N ALA A 19 -8.33 -0.62 6.84
CA ALA A 19 -7.53 -0.22 5.69
C ALA A 19 -8.16 -0.62 4.33
N PHE A 20 -8.96 -1.69 4.30
CA PHE A 20 -9.70 -2.13 3.11
C PHE A 20 -11.07 -1.45 2.92
N LEU A 21 -11.60 -0.77 3.95
CA LEU A 21 -12.97 -0.23 3.94
C LEU A 21 -13.02 1.28 3.73
N VAL A 22 -12.12 2.02 4.37
CA VAL A 22 -12.18 3.48 4.38
C VAL A 22 -11.31 4.05 3.27
N TRP A 23 -11.85 4.92 2.42
CA TRP A 23 -11.10 5.58 1.35
C TRP A 23 -11.01 7.09 1.59
N HIS A 24 -9.86 7.67 1.26
CA HIS A 24 -9.62 9.12 1.32
C HIS A 24 -8.91 9.56 0.04
N GLY A 25 -9.22 10.77 -0.45
CA GLY A 25 -8.68 11.31 -1.71
C GLY A 25 -7.14 11.35 -1.75
N ASP A 26 -6.49 11.63 -0.61
CA ASP A 26 -5.03 11.68 -0.52
C ASP A 26 -4.35 10.34 -0.81
N VAL A 27 -5.05 9.22 -0.66
CA VAL A 27 -4.50 7.90 -0.99
C VAL A 27 -4.13 7.83 -2.47
N ASN A 28 -4.85 8.54 -3.34
CA ASN A 28 -4.53 8.61 -4.77
C ASN A 28 -3.17 9.29 -5.02
N ASN A 29 -2.86 10.34 -4.26
CA ASN A 29 -1.54 10.99 -4.32
C ASN A 29 -0.44 10.00 -3.91
N HIS A 30 -0.64 9.27 -2.81
CA HIS A 30 0.33 8.30 -2.32
C HIS A 30 0.55 7.14 -3.31
N ILE A 31 -0.53 6.68 -3.96
CA ILE A 31 -0.49 5.67 -5.03
C ILE A 31 0.39 6.16 -6.19
N ASP A 32 0.10 7.34 -6.72
CA ASP A 32 0.82 7.93 -7.85
C ASP A 32 2.28 8.16 -7.48
N TRP A 33 2.57 8.80 -6.34
CA TRP A 33 3.94 9.04 -5.89
C TRP A 33 4.75 7.74 -5.75
N GLY A 34 4.19 6.68 -5.17
CA GLY A 34 4.89 5.40 -5.05
C GLY A 34 5.16 4.72 -6.40
N ILE A 35 4.27 4.87 -7.38
CA ILE A 35 4.46 4.34 -8.74
C ILE A 35 5.52 5.19 -9.48
N ARG A 36 5.31 6.51 -9.54
CA ARG A 36 6.16 7.48 -10.23
C ARG A 36 7.59 7.49 -9.71
N PHE A 37 7.80 7.15 -8.44
CA PHE A 37 9.14 7.03 -7.87
C PHE A 37 9.99 6.01 -8.62
N TRP A 38 9.40 4.88 -9.01
CA TRP A 38 10.08 3.85 -9.78
C TRP A 38 10.11 4.14 -11.28
N GLU A 39 9.15 4.92 -11.80
CA GLU A 39 9.12 5.32 -13.22
C GLU A 39 10.16 6.42 -13.54
N TYR A 40 10.23 7.47 -12.72
CA TYR A 40 11.17 8.58 -12.91
C TYR A 40 12.54 8.30 -12.31
N GLY A 41 12.59 7.43 -11.29
CA GLY A 41 13.77 7.20 -10.50
C GLY A 41 14.04 8.30 -9.47
N PRO A 42 14.85 8.03 -8.43
CA PRO A 42 15.02 8.93 -7.29
C PRO A 42 15.57 10.31 -7.66
N LYS A 43 16.40 10.37 -8.70
CA LYS A 43 17.08 11.60 -9.14
C LYS A 43 16.11 12.60 -9.76
N GLU A 44 15.22 12.13 -10.63
CA GLU A 44 14.31 12.98 -11.39
C GLU A 44 12.92 13.09 -10.76
N PHE A 45 12.69 12.40 -9.65
CA PHE A 45 11.36 12.31 -9.04
C PHE A 45 10.75 13.69 -8.72
N TYR A 46 11.51 14.60 -8.11
CA TYR A 46 11.01 15.94 -7.78
C TYR A 46 11.11 16.93 -8.95
N SER A 47 11.94 16.67 -9.96
CA SER A 47 12.04 17.52 -11.16
C SER A 47 10.99 17.18 -12.22
N ALA A 48 10.36 16.00 -12.14
CA ALA A 48 9.32 15.57 -13.07
C ALA A 48 8.05 16.44 -12.98
N ASN A 49 7.41 16.64 -14.13
CA ASN A 49 6.29 17.56 -14.31
C ASN A 49 4.94 16.88 -14.67
N VAL A 50 4.93 15.55 -14.82
CA VAL A 50 3.71 14.79 -15.13
C VAL A 50 3.26 14.01 -13.89
N TRP A 51 2.07 14.31 -13.39
CA TRP A 51 1.47 13.69 -12.21
C TRP A 51 -0.01 13.44 -12.45
N SER A 52 -0.53 12.33 -11.93
CA SER A 52 -1.93 11.96 -12.11
C SER A 52 -2.86 12.71 -11.16
N PHE A 53 -2.34 13.18 -10.02
CA PHE A 53 -3.11 13.92 -9.02
C PHE A 53 -2.40 15.22 -8.61
N THR A 54 -1.44 15.15 -7.69
CA THR A 54 -0.68 16.31 -7.24
C THR A 54 0.81 16.08 -7.33
N TRP A 55 1.57 17.16 -7.52
CA TRP A 55 3.02 17.13 -7.44
C TRP A 55 3.46 16.76 -6.00
N PRO A 56 4.51 15.93 -5.82
CA PRO A 56 4.96 15.50 -4.51
C PRO A 56 5.37 16.68 -3.64
N ASN A 57 4.66 16.85 -2.53
CA ASN A 57 4.81 17.97 -1.61
C ASN A 57 5.28 17.55 -0.20
N GLN A 58 5.58 16.27 0.00
CA GLN A 58 6.11 15.73 1.26
C GLN A 58 7.62 15.44 1.17
N PRO A 59 8.31 15.35 2.32
CA PRO A 59 9.76 15.08 2.35
C PRO A 59 10.16 13.74 1.70
N PRO A 60 11.42 13.59 1.27
CA PRO A 60 11.90 12.37 0.61
C PRO A 60 11.70 11.09 1.42
N GLY A 61 11.77 11.18 2.75
CA GLY A 61 11.50 10.03 3.63
C GLY A 61 10.12 9.41 3.40
N THR A 62 9.10 10.24 3.19
CA THR A 62 7.75 9.77 2.90
C THR A 62 7.64 9.19 1.49
N MET A 63 8.36 9.76 0.52
CA MET A 63 8.42 9.21 -0.84
C MET A 63 9.05 7.81 -0.87
N TYR A 64 10.15 7.61 -0.12
CA TYR A 64 10.76 6.29 0.02
C TYR A 64 9.82 5.27 0.67
N LEU A 65 9.01 5.70 1.63
CA LEU A 65 8.00 4.85 2.24
C LEU A 65 6.95 4.40 1.22
N PHE A 66 6.38 5.32 0.44
CA PHE A 66 5.40 4.96 -0.61
C PHE A 66 6.02 4.10 -1.71
N ALA A 67 7.25 4.40 -2.12
CA ALA A 67 8.00 3.58 -3.07
C ALA A 67 8.27 2.16 -2.53
N GLY A 68 8.61 2.04 -1.24
CA GLY A 68 8.79 0.76 -0.56
C GLY A 68 7.48 -0.03 -0.50
N ILE A 69 6.37 0.64 -0.18
CA ILE A 69 5.03 0.02 -0.18
C ILE A 69 4.64 -0.44 -1.58
N ARG A 70 5.01 0.29 -2.64
CA ARG A 70 4.81 -0.17 -4.02
C ARG A 70 5.52 -1.50 -4.27
N LYS A 71 6.76 -1.67 -3.81
CA LYS A 71 7.49 -2.94 -3.93
C LYS A 71 6.92 -4.04 -3.05
N LEU A 72 6.45 -3.71 -1.85
CA LEU A 72 5.74 -4.66 -0.99
C LEU A 72 4.45 -5.15 -1.64
N PHE A 73 3.67 -4.25 -2.26
CA PHE A 73 2.50 -4.61 -3.04
C PHE A 73 2.85 -5.57 -4.19
N GLU A 74 3.84 -5.24 -5.02
CA GLU A 74 4.28 -6.09 -6.13
C GLU A 74 4.70 -7.49 -5.65
N LEU A 75 5.44 -7.55 -4.54
CA LEU A 75 5.85 -8.81 -3.92
C LEU A 75 4.64 -9.62 -3.46
N LEU A 76 3.76 -9.04 -2.62
CA LEU A 76 2.59 -9.73 -2.08
C LEU A 76 1.65 -10.19 -3.20
N PHE A 77 1.39 -9.31 -4.17
CA PHE A 77 0.54 -9.64 -5.31
C PHE A 77 1.12 -10.79 -6.13
N SER A 78 2.44 -10.80 -6.36
CA SER A 78 3.11 -11.92 -7.05
C SER A 78 3.00 -13.25 -6.31
N VAL A 79 3.05 -13.23 -4.97
CA VAL A 79 2.86 -14.42 -4.14
C VAL A 79 1.43 -14.95 -4.27
N PHE A 80 0.42 -14.09 -4.15
CA PHE A 80 -0.97 -14.50 -4.33
C PHE A 80 -1.26 -14.98 -5.75
N TRP A 81 -0.66 -14.33 -6.75
CA TRP A 81 -0.76 -14.77 -8.13
C TRP A 81 -0.13 -16.17 -8.34
N PHE A 82 1.03 -16.42 -7.75
CA PHE A 82 1.65 -17.74 -7.76
C PHE A 82 0.73 -18.80 -7.12
N LEU A 83 0.13 -18.49 -5.96
CA LEU A 83 -0.82 -19.39 -5.30
C LEU A 83 -2.06 -19.65 -6.17
N ASN A 84 -2.61 -18.61 -6.79
CA ASN A 84 -3.73 -18.71 -7.72
C ASN A 84 -3.45 -19.63 -8.91
N LEU A 85 -2.21 -19.65 -9.42
CA LEU A 85 -1.80 -20.53 -10.52
C LEU A 85 -1.46 -21.96 -10.08
N LYS A 86 -1.03 -22.18 -8.83
CA LYS A 86 -0.51 -23.48 -8.36
C LYS A 86 -1.52 -24.31 -7.57
N ILE A 87 -2.50 -23.67 -6.94
CA ILE A 87 -3.52 -24.35 -6.14
C ILE A 87 -4.82 -24.36 -6.95
N PRO A 88 -5.25 -25.52 -7.51
CA PRO A 88 -6.46 -25.59 -8.33
C PRO A 88 -7.74 -25.14 -7.60
N ALA A 89 -7.77 -25.28 -6.26
CA ALA A 89 -8.89 -24.86 -5.42
C ALA A 89 -8.77 -23.39 -4.93
N PHE A 90 -7.78 -22.62 -5.41
CA PHE A 90 -7.66 -21.22 -5.03
C PHE A 90 -8.78 -20.40 -5.66
N PRO A 91 -9.52 -19.60 -4.87
CA PRO A 91 -10.62 -18.80 -5.39
C PRO A 91 -10.11 -17.57 -6.15
N SER A 92 -10.17 -17.61 -7.49
CA SER A 92 -9.66 -16.53 -8.36
C SER A 92 -10.28 -15.16 -8.10
N ASN A 93 -11.48 -15.10 -7.51
CA ASN A 93 -12.12 -13.85 -7.11
C ASN A 93 -11.29 -13.06 -6.08
N ILE A 94 -10.45 -13.74 -5.29
CA ILE A 94 -9.51 -13.06 -4.40
C ILE A 94 -8.53 -12.21 -5.20
N MET A 95 -8.11 -12.63 -6.40
CA MET A 95 -7.18 -11.84 -7.20
C MET A 95 -7.78 -10.50 -7.63
N PHE A 96 -9.04 -10.48 -8.06
CA PHE A 96 -9.73 -9.21 -8.41
C PHE A 96 -9.84 -8.28 -7.19
N PHE A 97 -10.13 -8.86 -6.02
CA PHE A 97 -10.17 -8.09 -4.78
C PHE A 97 -8.80 -7.49 -4.45
N LEU A 98 -7.72 -8.29 -4.52
CA LEU A 98 -6.37 -7.84 -4.21
C LEU A 98 -5.87 -6.80 -5.22
N GLU A 99 -6.16 -6.98 -6.50
CA GLU A 99 -5.76 -6.05 -7.57
C GLU A 99 -6.29 -4.64 -7.31
N THR A 100 -7.56 -4.55 -6.88
CA THR A 100 -8.22 -3.26 -6.62
C THR A 100 -7.83 -2.68 -5.26
N ASN A 101 -7.75 -3.51 -4.22
CA ASN A 101 -7.78 -3.02 -2.83
C ASN A 101 -6.44 -3.14 -2.09
N LEU A 102 -5.53 -4.03 -2.51
CA LEU A 102 -4.31 -4.32 -1.73
C LEU A 102 -3.38 -3.11 -1.67
N TYR A 103 -3.09 -2.47 -2.81
CA TYR A 103 -2.15 -1.33 -2.82
C TYR A 103 -2.67 -0.12 -2.01
N PRO A 104 -3.92 0.33 -2.19
CA PRO A 104 -4.50 1.37 -1.34
C PRO A 104 -4.51 1.01 0.15
N ALA A 105 -4.80 -0.25 0.50
CA ALA A 105 -4.81 -0.68 1.89
C ALA A 105 -3.40 -0.63 2.51
N LEU A 106 -2.39 -1.11 1.80
CA LEU A 106 -1.00 -1.08 2.28
C LEU A 106 -0.47 0.33 2.50
N LEU A 107 -0.92 1.32 1.72
CA LEU A 107 -0.53 2.72 1.89
C LEU A 107 -1.11 3.39 3.14
N LYS A 108 -2.20 2.86 3.69
CA LYS A 108 -2.85 3.41 4.90
C LYS A 108 -2.21 2.90 6.20
N LEU A 109 -1.73 1.66 6.20
CA LEU A 109 -1.17 1.01 7.41
C LEU A 109 -0.02 1.77 8.10
N PRO A 110 0.99 2.33 7.38
CA PRO A 110 2.08 3.03 8.04
C PRO A 110 1.65 4.35 8.67
N TRP A 111 0.69 5.05 8.05
CA TRP A 111 0.20 6.33 8.56
C TRP A 111 -0.64 6.13 9.82
N GLU A 112 -1.47 5.09 9.83
CA GLU A 112 -2.28 4.71 10.98
C GLU A 112 -1.44 4.30 12.19
N LEU A 113 -0.18 3.87 12.03
CA LEU A 113 0.72 3.56 13.14
C LEU A 113 1.34 4.81 13.80
N LEU A 114 1.30 5.97 13.13
CA LEU A 114 1.93 7.21 13.58
C LEU A 114 0.92 8.27 14.08
N THR A 115 -0.38 7.98 14.00
CA THR A 115 -1.50 8.79 14.54
C THR A 115 -2.39 7.96 15.45
#